data_AF-A0A7K2NDQ9-F1
#
_entry.id   AF-A0A7K2NDQ9-F1
#
_cell.length_a   1.000
_cell.length_b   1.000
_cell.length_c   1.000
_cell.angle_alpha   90.00
_cell.angle_beta   90.00
_cell.angle_gamma   90.00
#
_symmetry.space_group_name_H-M   'P 1'
#
loop_
_entity.id
_entity.type
_entity.pdbx_description
1 polymer ?
#
loop_
_entity_poly.entity_id
_entity_poly.type
_entity_poly.pdbx_seq_one_letter_code
_entity_poly.pdbx_strand_id
1 'polypeptide(L)'
;MPRRATTPSLTWDDGAILTVDQRYLPHEHRTLRLTTVHQLVDAIKTLAIRGAPAIGLAGALGVALSAYRHHTADGLDEAAVRADAERIAAARPTAVNLSWAVRHVLTRLPEGPRALLAEATALLAQDVAAGRAAVTRAADLVESLTPDRPLRVLTHCNTGRLATAATGTALGAILELADRGRIAEVLVDETRPLLQGARLTAWELGEAEVPYRLCVDSAAPAAMAGGLVDCVLVGADRIAANGDVANKIGTYALAVAAARHRIPFVVVAPESTWDRELADGTGIVVEERDPAEVTSVLGTPVAPAGARVHNPAFDVTPGDLVTAIVSEHAVVRPYATRGRLATELAAFSRELYQRGWMPGTSGNLSVRLPGSDGLALITASGRDKGSLTAADVVAVRVATDEVAEETALRASAETAIHTAVYRATGAAAVIHVHAPYATAVARRHGGRSLVTTVELARFELLKGLGLADPSRTALPVFPNWPDVTRIARDVAAHLADHPQGPPALLLTDHGVTVWGATLAEARNRLECLEAICHQLALDAAGPGVTG
;
A
#
# COMPACT_ATOMS: atom_id res chain seq x y z
N MET A 1 6.76 27.98 -9.09
CA MET A 1 8.16 28.43 -8.82
C MET A 1 9.11 27.63 -9.68
N PRO A 2 10.30 28.14 -10.07
CA PRO A 2 11.29 27.33 -10.76
C PRO A 2 11.69 26.16 -9.86
N ARG A 3 11.74 24.94 -10.42
CA ARG A 3 12.14 23.70 -9.73
C ARG A 3 13.50 23.92 -9.07
N ARG A 4 13.62 23.65 -7.75
CA ARG A 4 14.90 23.78 -7.03
C ARG A 4 15.95 22.91 -7.71
N ALA A 5 17.13 23.46 -8.02
CA ALA A 5 18.21 22.69 -8.59
C ALA A 5 18.72 21.68 -7.56
N THR A 6 18.48 20.38 -7.79
CA THR A 6 18.95 19.33 -6.89
C THR A 6 20.41 19.00 -7.18
N THR A 7 21.31 19.43 -6.29
CA THR A 7 22.71 18.94 -6.30
C THR A 7 22.70 17.42 -6.06
N PRO A 8 23.32 16.62 -6.94
CA PRO A 8 23.45 15.18 -6.73
C PRO A 8 24.28 14.87 -5.49
N SER A 9 23.97 13.79 -4.79
CA SER A 9 24.71 13.34 -3.60
C SER A 9 25.94 12.50 -3.94
N LEU A 10 26.00 11.97 -5.16
CA LEU A 10 27.06 11.13 -5.70
C LEU A 10 27.33 11.52 -7.15
N THR A 11 28.56 11.88 -7.46
CA THR A 11 29.00 12.15 -8.83
C THR A 11 30.38 11.55 -9.11
N TRP A 12 30.65 11.32 -10.39
CA TRP A 12 31.99 11.04 -10.87
C TRP A 12 32.63 12.33 -11.40
N ASP A 13 33.80 12.67 -10.91
CA ASP A 13 34.55 13.85 -11.33
C ASP A 13 36.05 13.54 -11.41
N ASP A 14 36.59 13.62 -12.63
CA ASP A 14 38.03 13.50 -12.92
C ASP A 14 38.73 12.34 -12.18
N GLY A 15 38.24 11.12 -12.37
CA GLY A 15 38.82 9.93 -11.75
C GLY A 15 38.54 9.76 -10.26
N ALA A 16 37.59 10.52 -9.69
CA ALA A 16 37.19 10.43 -8.31
C ALA A 16 35.67 10.36 -8.14
N ILE A 17 35.24 9.81 -7.01
CA ILE A 17 33.85 9.85 -6.56
C ILE A 17 33.70 11.05 -5.62
N LEU A 18 32.78 11.96 -5.94
CA LEU A 18 32.41 13.07 -5.07
C LEU A 18 31.12 12.75 -4.33
N THR A 19 31.09 13.04 -3.04
CA THR A 19 29.89 12.86 -2.21
C THR A 19 29.93 13.75 -0.98
N VAL A 20 28.80 13.96 -0.33
CA VAL A 20 28.72 14.71 0.93
C VAL A 20 29.11 13.80 2.09
N ASP A 21 29.96 14.28 3.01
CA ASP A 21 30.25 13.57 4.25
C ASP A 21 29.08 13.71 5.24
N GLN A 22 28.18 12.73 5.22
CA GLN A 22 26.95 12.76 6.03
C GLN A 22 27.23 12.73 7.54
N ARG A 23 28.46 12.44 7.98
CA ARG A 23 28.84 12.42 9.41
C ARG A 23 28.97 13.81 10.01
N TYR A 24 29.24 14.83 9.18
CA TYR A 24 29.46 16.20 9.66
C TYR A 24 28.20 17.07 9.58
N LEU A 25 27.18 16.61 8.86
CA LEU A 25 25.87 17.23 8.88
C LEU A 25 25.21 17.08 10.27
N PRO A 26 24.49 18.12 10.73
CA PRO A 26 24.10 19.33 10.00
C PRO A 26 25.09 20.51 10.13
N HIS A 27 26.16 20.37 10.91
CA HIS A 27 27.03 21.49 11.31
C HIS A 27 27.97 21.96 10.20
N GLU A 28 28.44 21.04 9.37
CA GLU A 28 29.39 21.35 8.31
C GLU A 28 29.09 20.56 7.04
N HIS A 29 28.95 21.27 5.92
CA HIS A 29 28.80 20.68 4.60
C HIS A 29 30.20 20.40 4.02
N ARG A 30 30.70 19.18 4.21
CA ARG A 30 31.97 18.72 3.63
C ARG A 30 31.74 17.84 2.41
N THR A 31 32.50 18.08 1.34
CA THR A 31 32.55 17.18 0.17
C THR A 31 33.76 16.26 0.28
N LEU A 32 33.53 14.95 0.19
CA LEU A 32 34.57 13.94 0.06
C LEU A 32 34.93 13.77 -1.41
N ARG A 33 36.24 13.74 -1.70
CA ARG A 33 36.79 13.31 -3.00
C ARG A 33 37.51 11.98 -2.80
N LEU A 34 36.87 10.89 -3.20
CA LEU A 34 37.37 9.53 -3.02
C LEU A 34 38.10 9.09 -4.28
N THR A 35 39.40 8.79 -4.14
CA THR A 35 40.31 8.44 -5.26
C THR A 35 40.82 7.00 -5.17
N THR A 36 40.45 6.28 -4.10
CA THR A 36 40.86 4.89 -3.87
C THR A 36 39.70 4.04 -3.35
N VAL A 37 39.75 2.73 -3.62
CA VAL A 37 38.78 1.75 -3.08
C VAL A 37 38.80 1.71 -1.56
N HIS A 38 39.97 1.89 -0.93
CA HIS A 38 40.08 1.96 0.53
C HIS A 38 39.26 3.12 1.12
N GLN A 39 39.39 4.33 0.55
CA GLN A 39 38.62 5.50 0.99
C GLN A 39 37.11 5.28 0.83
N LEU A 40 36.68 4.65 -0.26
CA LEU A 40 35.27 4.33 -0.49
C LEU A 40 34.74 3.33 0.55
N VAL A 41 35.47 2.24 0.80
CA VAL A 41 35.07 1.23 1.80
C VAL A 41 34.99 1.85 3.20
N ASP A 42 35.93 2.71 3.56
CA ASP A 42 35.90 3.46 4.83
C ASP A 42 34.69 4.40 4.91
N ALA A 43 34.40 5.14 3.84
CA ALA A 43 33.25 6.04 3.76
C ALA A 43 31.92 5.29 3.95
N ILE A 44 31.78 4.08 3.40
CA ILE A 44 30.59 3.23 3.57
C ILE A 44 30.52 2.68 5.01
N LYS A 45 31.63 2.17 5.57
CA LYS A 45 31.67 1.59 6.92
C LYS A 45 31.42 2.60 8.02
N THR A 46 31.98 3.79 7.89
CA THR A 46 31.84 4.89 8.87
C THR A 46 30.55 5.70 8.67
N LEU A 47 29.69 5.30 7.73
CA LEU A 47 28.43 5.97 7.40
C LEU A 47 28.58 7.40 6.86
N ALA A 48 29.72 7.73 6.27
CA ALA A 48 29.86 8.94 5.45
C ALA A 48 28.97 8.86 4.20
N ILE A 49 28.85 7.65 3.62
CA ILE A 49 27.88 7.31 2.57
C ILE A 49 26.90 6.29 3.14
N ARG A 50 25.61 6.57 3.01
CA ARG A 50 24.53 5.77 3.60
C ARG A 50 23.21 5.99 2.88
N GLY A 51 22.26 5.08 3.10
CA GLY A 51 21.07 4.91 2.27
C GLY A 51 21.29 3.75 1.30
N ALA A 52 20.33 2.83 1.23
CA ALA A 52 20.49 1.60 0.46
C ALA A 52 20.81 1.86 -1.03
N PRO A 53 20.11 2.78 -1.73
CA PRO A 53 20.48 3.14 -3.10
C PRO A 53 21.85 3.82 -3.20
N ALA A 54 22.13 4.84 -2.37
CA ALA A 54 23.39 5.57 -2.41
C ALA A 54 24.63 4.68 -2.20
N ILE A 55 24.58 3.73 -1.26
CA ILE A 55 25.68 2.78 -1.05
C ILE A 55 25.88 1.90 -2.29
N GLY A 56 24.80 1.41 -2.91
CA GLY A 56 24.87 0.62 -4.15
C GLY A 56 25.56 1.36 -5.29
N LEU A 57 25.13 2.59 -5.54
CA LEU A 57 25.68 3.45 -6.59
C LEU A 57 27.14 3.84 -6.32
N ALA A 58 27.48 4.12 -5.07
CA ALA A 58 28.87 4.36 -4.67
C ALA A 58 29.75 3.12 -4.91
N GLY A 59 29.22 1.91 -4.66
CA GLY A 59 29.87 0.65 -4.97
C GLY A 59 30.09 0.44 -6.48
N ALA A 60 29.09 0.74 -7.30
CA ALA A 60 29.18 0.72 -8.77
C ALA A 60 30.29 1.64 -9.28
N LEU A 61 30.33 2.89 -8.83
CA LEU A 61 31.41 3.83 -9.14
C LEU A 61 32.77 3.36 -8.59
N GLY A 62 32.78 2.65 -7.46
CA GLY A 62 33.96 2.04 -6.87
C GLY A 62 34.63 0.98 -7.75
N VAL A 63 33.83 0.16 -8.46
CA VAL A 63 34.35 -0.80 -9.44
C VAL A 63 35.00 -0.08 -10.62
N ALA A 64 34.36 0.99 -11.13
CA ALA A 64 34.94 1.81 -12.18
C ALA A 64 36.25 2.49 -11.71
N LEU A 65 36.26 3.06 -10.50
CA LEU A 65 37.44 3.64 -9.86
C LEU A 65 38.59 2.63 -9.79
N SER A 66 38.30 1.43 -9.30
CA SER A 66 39.26 0.32 -9.26
C SER A 66 39.85 0.04 -10.65
N ALA A 67 39.01 -0.06 -11.68
CA ALA A 67 39.46 -0.34 -13.03
C ALA A 67 40.38 0.75 -13.59
N TYR A 68 40.07 2.03 -13.37
CA TYR A 68 40.97 3.12 -13.77
C TYR A 68 42.31 3.08 -13.02
N ARG A 69 42.32 2.66 -11.75
CA ARG A 69 43.53 2.56 -10.93
C ARG A 69 44.44 1.39 -11.32
N HIS A 70 43.86 0.29 -11.79
CA HIS A 70 44.57 -0.93 -12.20
C HIS A 70 44.74 -1.04 -13.73
N HIS A 71 44.43 0.02 -14.47
CA HIS A 71 44.67 0.10 -15.90
C HIS A 71 46.02 0.75 -16.18
N THR A 72 46.92 0.00 -16.82
CA THR A 72 48.26 0.44 -17.20
C THR A 72 48.45 0.32 -18.72
N ALA A 73 49.65 0.65 -19.20
CA ALA A 73 50.01 0.43 -20.60
C ALA A 73 49.94 -1.04 -21.04
N ASP A 74 50.08 -1.98 -20.09
CA ASP A 74 50.06 -3.44 -20.33
C ASP A 74 48.63 -4.02 -20.34
N GLY A 75 47.60 -3.20 -20.11
CA GLY A 75 46.21 -3.59 -20.08
C GLY A 75 45.54 -3.38 -18.72
N LEU A 76 44.41 -4.04 -18.50
CA LEU A 76 43.68 -3.99 -17.23
C LEU A 76 44.01 -5.23 -16.40
N ASP A 77 44.45 -5.04 -15.15
CA ASP A 77 44.53 -6.14 -14.19
C ASP A 77 43.13 -6.48 -13.65
N GLU A 78 42.43 -7.36 -14.38
CA GLU A 78 41.09 -7.81 -14.02
C GLU A 78 41.05 -8.52 -12.65
N ALA A 79 42.13 -9.21 -12.26
CA ALA A 79 42.17 -9.94 -10.99
C ALA A 79 42.18 -8.96 -9.81
N ALA A 80 42.96 -7.87 -9.90
CA ALA A 80 42.93 -6.80 -8.92
C ALA A 80 41.55 -6.11 -8.84
N VAL A 81 40.90 -5.87 -9.97
CA VAL A 81 39.54 -5.27 -9.97
C VAL A 81 38.51 -6.19 -9.33
N ARG A 82 38.58 -7.51 -9.56
CA ARG A 82 37.68 -8.48 -8.92
C ARG A 82 37.91 -8.53 -7.40
N ALA A 83 39.16 -8.53 -6.95
CA ALA A 83 39.48 -8.47 -5.53
C ALA A 83 38.95 -7.17 -4.87
N ASP A 84 39.05 -6.04 -5.55
CA ASP A 84 38.53 -4.76 -5.09
C ASP A 84 36.99 -4.76 -5.03
N ALA A 85 36.34 -5.32 -6.03
CA ALA A 85 34.89 -5.51 -6.06
C ALA A 85 34.40 -6.35 -4.87
N GLU A 86 35.09 -7.45 -4.53
CA GLU A 86 34.78 -8.25 -3.34
C GLU A 86 34.91 -7.44 -2.04
N ARG A 87 35.99 -6.66 -1.90
CA ARG A 87 36.19 -5.77 -0.74
C ARG A 87 35.08 -4.72 -0.61
N ILE A 88 34.64 -4.15 -1.72
CA ILE A 88 33.52 -3.20 -1.76
C ILE A 88 32.23 -3.89 -1.35
N ALA A 89 31.89 -5.03 -1.95
CA ALA A 89 30.67 -5.78 -1.66
C ALA A 89 30.59 -6.23 -0.19
N ALA A 90 31.73 -6.54 0.43
CA ALA A 90 31.83 -6.96 1.83
C ALA A 90 31.85 -5.78 2.83
N ALA A 91 31.81 -4.52 2.38
CA ALA A 91 31.93 -3.36 3.27
C ALA A 91 30.79 -3.31 4.31
N ARG A 92 29.56 -3.68 3.91
CA ARG A 92 28.39 -3.86 4.76
C ARG A 92 27.57 -5.06 4.27
N PRO A 93 27.79 -6.27 4.82
CA PRO A 93 27.22 -7.52 4.28
C PRO A 93 25.68 -7.58 4.21
N THR A 94 24.99 -6.79 5.02
CA THR A 94 23.52 -6.70 5.03
C THR A 94 22.95 -5.79 3.93
N ALA A 95 23.78 -4.99 3.25
CA ALA A 95 23.36 -4.05 2.22
C ALA A 95 23.28 -4.72 0.84
N VAL A 96 22.16 -5.37 0.53
CA VAL A 96 21.96 -6.11 -0.73
C VAL A 96 22.17 -5.26 -1.98
N ASN A 97 21.76 -3.98 -1.96
CA ASN A 97 21.99 -3.04 -3.06
C ASN A 97 23.48 -2.86 -3.39
N LEU A 98 24.37 -2.94 -2.39
CA LEU A 98 25.81 -2.86 -2.59
C LEU A 98 26.33 -4.03 -3.40
N SER A 99 26.06 -5.25 -2.93
CA SER A 99 26.51 -6.47 -3.58
C SER A 99 25.86 -6.67 -4.95
N TRP A 100 24.61 -6.22 -5.14
CA TRP A 100 23.95 -6.22 -6.43
C TRP A 100 24.64 -5.28 -7.42
N ALA A 101 24.82 -4.00 -7.06
CA ALA A 101 25.36 -3.00 -7.98
C ALA A 101 26.82 -3.30 -8.37
N VAL A 102 27.63 -3.76 -7.41
CA VAL A 102 29.00 -4.23 -7.68
C VAL A 102 29.00 -5.37 -8.69
N ARG A 103 28.19 -6.42 -8.46
CA ARG A 103 28.12 -7.57 -9.38
C ARG A 103 27.61 -7.17 -10.76
N HIS A 104 26.62 -6.28 -10.81
CA HIS A 104 26.03 -5.79 -12.06
C HIS A 104 27.07 -5.09 -12.93
N VAL A 105 27.78 -4.10 -12.38
CA VAL A 105 28.82 -3.37 -13.11
C VAL A 105 29.97 -4.29 -13.50
N LEU A 106 30.37 -5.22 -12.63
CA LEU A 106 31.46 -6.17 -12.90
C LEU A 106 31.22 -7.08 -14.11
N THR A 107 29.98 -7.23 -14.59
CA THR A 107 29.68 -7.94 -15.84
C THR A 107 30.31 -7.28 -17.07
N ARG A 108 30.59 -5.97 -17.01
CA ARG A 108 31.22 -5.20 -18.09
C ARG A 108 32.75 -5.16 -18.00
N LEU A 109 33.36 -5.89 -17.04
CA LEU A 109 34.81 -5.87 -16.81
C LEU A 109 35.65 -6.16 -18.07
N PRO A 110 35.32 -7.15 -18.93
CA PRO A 110 36.11 -7.44 -20.13
C PRO A 110 36.16 -6.29 -21.16
N GLU A 111 35.26 -5.31 -21.05
CA GLU A 111 35.17 -4.16 -21.94
C GLU A 111 35.98 -2.94 -21.45
N GLY A 112 36.62 -3.07 -20.29
CA GLY A 112 37.57 -2.10 -19.75
C GLY A 112 36.96 -0.94 -18.94
N PRO A 113 37.80 -0.03 -18.43
CA PRO A 113 37.40 0.99 -17.45
C PRO A 113 36.28 1.91 -17.92
N ARG A 114 36.28 2.27 -19.22
CA ARG A 114 35.27 3.17 -19.79
C ARG A 114 33.87 2.52 -19.82
N ALA A 115 33.78 1.23 -20.10
CA ALA A 115 32.51 0.50 -20.10
C ALA A 115 31.95 0.36 -18.68
N LEU A 116 32.81 0.06 -17.70
CA LEU A 116 32.44 0.02 -16.28
C LEU A 116 31.90 1.36 -15.78
N LEU A 117 32.58 2.47 -16.12
CA LEU A 117 32.11 3.81 -15.76
C LEU A 117 30.80 4.18 -16.46
N ALA A 118 30.65 3.82 -17.74
CA ALA A 118 29.41 4.04 -18.47
C ALA A 118 28.24 3.29 -17.80
N GLU A 119 28.44 2.04 -17.41
CA GLU A 119 27.44 1.23 -16.70
C GLU A 119 27.10 1.82 -15.33
N ALA A 120 28.12 2.17 -14.53
CA ALA A 120 27.90 2.79 -13.22
C ALA A 120 27.15 4.13 -13.34
N THR A 121 27.51 4.96 -14.32
CA THR A 121 26.83 6.24 -14.59
C THR A 121 25.40 6.02 -15.09
N ALA A 122 25.16 4.97 -15.88
CA ALA A 122 23.82 4.58 -16.31
C ALA A 122 22.95 4.18 -15.11
N LEU A 123 23.47 3.42 -14.15
CA LEU A 123 22.76 3.11 -12.89
C LEU A 123 22.40 4.37 -12.10
N LEU A 124 23.31 5.35 -11.99
CA LEU A 124 23.00 6.65 -11.36
C LEU A 124 21.84 7.36 -12.08
N ALA A 125 21.87 7.41 -13.42
CA ALA A 125 20.82 8.04 -14.21
C ALA A 125 19.47 7.31 -14.07
N GLN A 126 19.48 5.97 -14.01
CA GLN A 126 18.31 5.14 -13.77
C GLN A 126 17.72 5.40 -12.38
N ASP A 127 18.54 5.49 -11.33
CA ASP A 127 18.08 5.84 -9.97
C ASP A 127 17.41 7.22 -9.94
N VAL A 128 17.98 8.22 -10.61
CA VAL A 128 17.37 9.56 -10.70
C VAL A 128 16.02 9.49 -11.41
N ALA A 129 15.92 8.76 -12.52
CA ALA A 129 14.68 8.63 -13.29
C ALA A 129 13.59 7.87 -12.50
N ALA A 130 13.94 6.74 -11.90
CA ALA A 130 13.06 5.95 -11.05
C ALA A 130 12.58 6.76 -9.85
N GLY A 131 13.50 7.42 -9.14
CA GLY A 131 13.18 8.30 -8.02
C GLY A 131 12.19 9.40 -8.41
N ARG A 132 12.40 10.09 -9.54
CA ARG A 132 11.45 11.12 -10.02
C ARG A 132 10.06 10.54 -10.29
N ALA A 133 9.98 9.37 -10.94
CA ALA A 133 8.70 8.74 -11.24
C ALA A 133 7.96 8.30 -9.97
N ALA A 134 8.67 7.68 -9.01
CA ALA A 134 8.10 7.27 -7.73
C ALA A 134 7.63 8.47 -6.90
N VAL A 135 8.42 9.53 -6.84
CA VAL A 135 8.12 10.79 -6.14
C VAL A 135 6.85 11.45 -6.68
N THR A 136 6.74 11.63 -8.00
CA THR A 136 5.53 12.22 -8.61
C THR A 136 4.31 11.37 -8.30
N ARG A 137 4.40 10.05 -8.48
CA ARG A 137 3.29 9.13 -8.22
C ARG A 137 2.87 9.11 -6.75
N ALA A 138 3.84 9.20 -5.83
CA ALA A 138 3.56 9.25 -4.40
C ALA A 138 2.85 10.55 -4.02
N ALA A 139 3.28 11.69 -4.57
CA ALA A 139 2.60 12.97 -4.37
C ALA A 139 1.16 12.94 -4.89
N ASP A 140 0.92 12.42 -6.10
CA ASP A 140 -0.42 12.28 -6.68
C ASP A 140 -1.32 11.38 -5.82
N LEU A 141 -0.77 10.27 -5.30
CA LEU A 141 -1.49 9.38 -4.40
C LEU A 141 -1.84 10.08 -3.09
N VAL A 142 -0.89 10.79 -2.47
CA VAL A 142 -1.12 11.48 -1.20
C VAL A 142 -2.21 12.53 -1.33
N GLU A 143 -2.20 13.32 -2.41
CA GLU A 143 -3.28 14.28 -2.70
C GLU A 143 -4.64 13.60 -2.83
N SER A 144 -4.70 12.39 -3.40
CA SER A 144 -5.95 11.62 -3.50
C SER A 144 -6.45 11.01 -2.18
N LEU A 145 -5.55 10.78 -1.22
CA LEU A 145 -5.85 10.14 0.07
C LEU A 145 -6.14 11.14 1.19
N THR A 146 -5.87 12.42 0.98
CA THR A 146 -5.86 13.43 2.03
C THR A 146 -6.81 14.60 1.71
N PRO A 147 -7.20 15.40 2.72
CA PRO A 147 -8.07 16.55 2.50
C PRO A 147 -7.49 17.58 1.54
N ASP A 148 -8.36 18.34 0.88
CA ASP A 148 -7.94 19.40 -0.04
C ASP A 148 -7.47 20.68 0.68
N ARG A 149 -6.33 20.58 1.36
CA ARG A 149 -5.63 21.68 2.03
C ARG A 149 -4.14 21.36 2.19
N PRO A 150 -3.30 22.34 2.55
CA PRO A 150 -1.94 22.07 3.00
C PRO A 150 -1.92 21.05 4.16
N LEU A 151 -1.02 20.07 4.02
CA LEU A 151 -0.92 18.86 4.81
C LEU A 151 0.18 18.96 5.86
N ARG A 152 -0.03 18.30 6.99
CA ARG A 152 0.99 18.05 7.99
C ARG A 152 1.49 16.61 7.80
N VAL A 153 2.70 16.46 7.32
CA VAL A 153 3.26 15.15 6.98
C VAL A 153 4.26 14.72 8.04
N LEU A 154 4.18 13.47 8.48
CA LEU A 154 5.22 12.87 9.32
C LEU A 154 6.17 12.02 8.46
N THR A 155 7.47 12.11 8.74
CA THR A 155 8.47 11.23 8.13
C THR A 155 9.49 10.73 9.16
N HIS A 156 10.18 9.65 8.80
CA HIS A 156 11.09 8.92 9.68
C HIS A 156 12.35 8.51 8.91
N CYS A 157 13.51 8.48 9.58
CA CYS A 157 14.83 8.30 8.97
C CYS A 157 15.20 9.42 7.99
N ASN A 158 16.11 9.16 7.05
CA ASN A 158 16.42 10.03 5.93
C ASN A 158 16.25 9.31 4.60
N THR A 159 15.38 9.85 3.75
CA THR A 159 14.99 9.27 2.45
C THR A 159 15.10 10.31 1.33
N GLY A 160 15.93 11.34 1.55
CA GLY A 160 16.17 12.42 0.60
C GLY A 160 17.25 12.10 -0.44
N ARG A 161 17.80 13.17 -1.03
CA ARG A 161 18.87 13.06 -2.02
C ARG A 161 20.12 12.43 -1.42
N LEU A 162 20.38 12.63 -0.13
CA LEU A 162 21.53 12.05 0.55
C LEU A 162 21.46 10.51 0.65
N ALA A 163 20.27 9.92 0.53
CA ALA A 163 20.07 8.46 0.57
C ALA A 163 19.99 7.79 -0.82
N THR A 164 19.95 8.59 -1.88
CA THR A 164 19.79 8.16 -3.30
C THR A 164 20.84 8.86 -4.17
N ALA A 165 20.75 8.81 -5.51
CA ALA A 165 21.63 9.59 -6.38
C ALA A 165 21.35 11.10 -6.32
N ALA A 166 20.08 11.51 -6.31
CA ALA A 166 19.71 12.94 -6.36
C ALA A 166 18.28 13.28 -5.91
N THR A 167 17.29 12.39 -6.10
CA THR A 167 15.88 12.76 -5.94
C THR A 167 15.32 12.46 -4.55
N GLY A 168 15.75 11.35 -3.94
CA GLY A 168 15.10 10.77 -2.77
C GLY A 168 13.88 9.92 -3.12
N THR A 169 13.25 9.37 -2.08
CA THR A 169 12.00 8.61 -2.16
C THR A 169 10.90 9.33 -1.37
N ALA A 170 10.68 9.01 -0.09
CA ALA A 170 9.64 9.64 0.71
C ALA A 170 9.90 11.13 0.95
N LEU A 171 11.12 11.53 1.29
CA LEU A 171 11.46 12.96 1.39
C LEU A 171 11.37 13.63 0.01
N GLY A 172 11.72 12.94 -1.07
CA GLY A 172 11.50 13.45 -2.43
C GLY A 172 10.03 13.75 -2.72
N ALA A 173 9.12 12.86 -2.30
CA ALA A 173 7.67 13.05 -2.40
C ALA A 173 7.18 14.23 -1.55
N ILE A 174 7.75 14.42 -0.36
CA ILE A 174 7.46 15.58 0.50
C ILE A 174 7.91 16.88 -0.16
N LEU A 175 9.11 16.91 -0.77
CA LEU A 175 9.61 18.09 -1.48
C LEU A 175 8.77 18.41 -2.73
N GLU A 176 8.34 17.40 -3.48
CA GLU A 176 7.43 17.56 -4.61
C GLU A 176 6.06 18.09 -4.14
N LEU A 177 5.50 17.56 -3.04
CA LEU A 177 4.28 18.11 -2.43
C LEU A 177 4.46 19.57 -1.97
N ALA A 178 5.63 19.93 -1.45
CA ALA A 178 5.94 21.30 -1.05
C ALA A 178 6.01 22.24 -2.28
N ASP A 179 6.64 21.81 -3.37
CA ASP A 179 6.67 22.55 -4.64
C ASP A 179 5.26 22.76 -5.23
N ARG A 180 4.33 21.84 -4.94
CA ARG A 180 2.89 21.94 -5.28
C ARG A 180 2.08 22.79 -4.29
N GLY A 181 2.69 23.34 -3.24
CA GLY A 181 2.01 24.12 -2.21
C GLY A 181 1.11 23.29 -1.28
N ARG A 182 1.35 21.97 -1.19
CA ARG A 182 0.55 21.02 -0.41
C ARG A 182 1.09 20.74 0.98
N ILE A 183 2.22 21.32 1.38
CA ILE A 183 2.80 21.10 2.71
C ILE A 183 2.58 22.33 3.59
N ALA A 184 1.93 22.13 4.73
CA ALA A 184 1.85 23.11 5.81
C ALA A 184 3.08 23.02 6.72
N GLU A 185 3.44 21.80 7.12
CA GLU A 185 4.58 21.49 7.98
C GLU A 185 4.98 20.02 7.81
N VAL A 186 6.27 19.73 7.94
CA VAL A 186 6.80 18.36 8.03
C VAL A 186 7.22 18.08 9.47
N LEU A 187 6.59 17.10 10.11
CA LEU A 187 7.03 16.57 11.39
C LEU A 187 8.11 15.51 11.14
N VAL A 188 9.33 15.79 11.61
CA VAL A 188 10.50 14.96 11.34
C VAL A 188 10.91 14.27 12.63
N ASP A 189 10.75 12.96 12.67
CA ASP A 189 11.26 12.16 13.79
C ASP A 189 12.78 12.24 13.86
N GLU A 190 13.35 12.49 15.04
CA GLU A 190 14.79 12.60 15.20
C GLU A 190 15.53 11.34 14.74
N THR A 191 14.89 10.18 14.87
CA THR A 191 15.34 8.85 14.46
C THR A 191 16.58 8.39 15.24
N ARG A 192 16.41 8.05 16.51
CA ARG A 192 17.47 7.41 17.29
C ARG A 192 17.78 5.99 16.77
N PRO A 193 19.01 5.48 16.98
CA PRO A 193 20.10 6.14 17.69
C PRO A 193 20.95 7.11 16.84
N LEU A 194 20.93 7.00 15.51
CA LEU A 194 21.88 7.72 14.64
C LEU A 194 21.46 9.18 14.33
N LEU A 195 20.26 9.57 14.73
CA LEU A 195 19.69 10.91 14.58
C LEU A 195 19.55 11.33 13.11
N GLN A 196 19.09 10.41 12.27
CA GLN A 196 18.93 10.64 10.83
C GLN A 196 18.02 11.82 10.50
N GLY A 197 16.82 11.83 11.07
CA GLY A 197 15.86 12.87 10.75
C GLY A 197 16.34 14.22 11.28
N ALA A 198 16.90 14.24 12.49
CA ALA A 198 17.44 15.46 13.09
C ALA A 198 18.65 16.03 12.34
N ARG A 199 19.55 15.19 11.82
CA ARG A 199 20.81 15.64 11.22
C ARG A 199 20.77 15.80 9.71
N LEU A 200 20.00 14.97 9.02
CA LEU A 200 20.02 14.85 7.56
C LEU A 200 18.72 15.36 6.96
N THR A 201 17.58 14.83 7.40
CA THR A 201 16.26 15.22 6.83
C THR A 201 15.91 16.66 7.13
N ALA A 202 16.09 17.09 8.37
CA ALA A 202 15.92 18.49 8.77
C ALA A 202 16.88 19.43 8.04
N TRP A 203 18.10 18.97 7.74
CA TRP A 203 19.06 19.75 6.95
C TRP A 203 18.61 19.89 5.50
N GLU A 204 18.20 18.80 4.83
CA GLU A 204 17.67 18.83 3.46
C GLU A 204 16.38 19.68 3.35
N LEU A 205 15.48 19.60 4.33
CA LEU A 205 14.27 20.43 4.40
C LEU A 205 14.61 21.91 4.63
N GLY A 206 15.61 22.20 5.46
CA GLY A 206 16.09 23.55 5.72
C GLY A 206 16.71 24.20 4.47
N GLU A 207 17.54 23.47 3.73
CA GLU A 207 18.07 23.92 2.44
C GLU A 207 16.95 24.12 1.40
N ALA A 208 15.93 23.28 1.44
CA ALA A 208 14.74 23.40 0.60
C ALA A 208 13.70 24.36 1.17
N GLU A 209 14.00 25.12 2.23
CA GLU A 209 13.09 26.10 2.87
C GLU A 209 11.65 25.56 3.09
N VAL A 210 11.52 24.26 3.34
CA VAL A 210 10.25 23.62 3.63
C VAL A 210 10.01 23.70 5.14
N PRO A 211 8.86 24.22 5.61
CA PRO A 211 8.57 24.29 7.04
C PRO A 211 8.62 22.90 7.68
N TYR A 212 9.41 22.75 8.75
CA TYR A 212 9.52 21.50 9.47
C TYR A 212 9.65 21.72 10.98
N ARG A 213 9.35 20.66 11.73
CA ARG A 213 9.53 20.59 13.18
C ARG A 213 10.10 19.24 13.56
N LEU A 214 11.09 19.24 14.45
CA LEU A 214 11.63 18.00 15.01
C LEU A 214 10.67 17.40 16.04
N CYS A 215 10.54 16.08 16.00
CA CYS A 215 9.76 15.26 16.90
C CYS A 215 10.67 14.20 17.51
N VAL A 216 10.67 14.05 18.83
CA VAL A 216 11.28 12.86 19.43
C VAL A 216 10.45 11.64 19.03
N ASP A 217 11.09 10.52 18.73
CA ASP A 217 10.42 9.35 18.14
C ASP A 217 9.19 8.90 18.95
N SER A 218 9.28 8.94 20.28
CA SER A 218 8.20 8.56 21.20
C SER A 218 7.02 9.53 21.24
N ALA A 219 7.17 10.75 20.72
CA ALA A 219 6.10 11.75 20.66
C ALA A 219 5.26 11.65 19.38
N ALA A 220 5.74 10.93 18.36
CA ALA A 220 5.03 10.80 17.09
C ALA A 220 3.61 10.21 17.23
N PRO A 221 3.37 9.13 18.01
CA PRO A 221 2.01 8.64 18.24
C PRO A 221 1.10 9.68 18.94
N ALA A 222 1.65 10.46 19.88
CA ALA A 222 0.90 11.52 20.55
C ALA A 222 0.58 12.68 19.60
N ALA A 223 1.49 13.00 18.67
CA ALA A 223 1.25 13.99 17.62
C ALA A 223 0.12 13.53 16.67
N MET A 224 0.10 12.25 16.29
CA MET A 224 -1.01 11.66 15.54
C MET A 224 -2.33 11.75 16.30
N ALA A 225 -2.33 11.41 17.60
CA ALA A 225 -3.52 11.50 18.45
C ALA A 225 -4.04 12.94 18.61
N GLY A 226 -3.12 13.91 18.68
CA GLY A 226 -3.42 15.35 18.71
C GLY A 226 -3.85 15.91 17.34
N GLY A 227 -3.94 15.07 16.31
CA GLY A 227 -4.34 15.47 14.97
C GLY A 227 -3.33 16.37 14.28
N LEU A 228 -2.03 16.27 14.62
CA LEU A 228 -0.93 17.03 13.99
C LEU A 228 -0.38 16.35 12.73
N VAL A 229 -0.90 15.18 12.34
CA VAL A 229 -0.41 14.41 11.20
C VAL A 229 -1.60 14.02 10.32
N ASP A 230 -1.48 14.33 9.02
CA ASP A 230 -2.48 14.01 7.99
C ASP A 230 -2.07 12.79 7.15
N CYS A 231 -0.76 12.53 7.05
CA CYS A 231 -0.19 11.41 6.31
C CYS A 231 1.21 11.09 6.85
N VAL A 232 1.57 9.81 6.85
CA VAL A 232 2.94 9.35 7.14
C VAL A 232 3.59 8.91 5.82
N LEU A 233 4.76 9.46 5.50
CA LEU A 233 5.57 9.06 4.35
C LEU A 233 6.94 8.56 4.82
N VAL A 234 7.26 7.31 4.49
CA VAL A 234 8.54 6.66 4.84
C VAL A 234 9.15 5.94 3.65
N GLY A 235 10.45 5.66 3.72
CA GLY A 235 11.14 4.80 2.77
C GLY A 235 11.04 3.32 3.13
N ALA A 236 11.85 2.51 2.48
CA ALA A 236 12.08 1.11 2.84
C ALA A 236 13.54 0.73 2.57
N ASP A 237 14.04 -0.24 3.33
CA ASP A 237 15.32 -0.91 3.05
C ASP A 237 15.10 -2.25 2.35
N ARG A 238 13.98 -2.92 2.61
CA ARG A 238 13.56 -4.15 1.91
C ARG A 238 12.04 -4.34 2.00
N ILE A 239 11.44 -4.86 0.93
CA ILE A 239 10.01 -5.18 0.88
C ILE A 239 9.85 -6.65 0.45
N ALA A 240 9.16 -7.47 1.25
CA ALA A 240 8.87 -8.86 0.90
C ALA A 240 7.72 -8.97 -0.11
N ALA A 241 7.52 -10.15 -0.71
CA ALA A 241 6.50 -10.37 -1.73
C ALA A 241 5.06 -10.09 -1.27
N ASN A 242 4.74 -10.33 0.01
CA ASN A 242 3.43 -10.00 0.61
C ASN A 242 3.27 -8.50 0.95
N GLY A 243 4.31 -7.69 0.73
CA GLY A 243 4.37 -6.26 1.03
C GLY A 243 4.68 -5.92 2.48
N ASP A 244 5.19 -6.86 3.29
CA ASP A 244 5.85 -6.52 4.55
C ASP A 244 7.10 -5.68 4.29
N VAL A 245 7.26 -4.61 5.06
CA VAL A 245 8.28 -3.59 4.82
C VAL A 245 9.27 -3.57 5.97
N ALA A 246 10.53 -3.88 5.69
CA ALA A 246 11.62 -3.55 6.60
C ALA A 246 12.13 -2.14 6.33
N ASN A 247 12.16 -1.33 7.39
CA ASN A 247 12.66 0.04 7.35
C ASN A 247 13.29 0.39 8.71
N LYS A 248 13.84 1.60 8.83
CA LYS A 248 14.48 2.10 10.06
C LYS A 248 13.64 1.84 11.31
N ILE A 249 14.29 1.34 12.37
CA ILE A 249 13.67 1.11 13.68
C ILE A 249 12.86 2.33 14.13
N GLY A 250 11.61 2.10 14.51
CA GLY A 250 10.59 3.13 14.76
C GLY A 250 9.46 3.11 13.73
N THR A 251 9.72 2.61 12.50
CA THR A 251 8.72 2.59 11.42
C THR A 251 7.49 1.75 11.78
N TYR A 252 7.68 0.57 12.36
CA TYR A 252 6.57 -0.27 12.81
C TYR A 252 5.69 0.43 13.85
N ALA A 253 6.29 1.12 14.82
CA ALA A 253 5.54 1.85 15.85
C ALA A 253 4.70 2.98 15.24
N LEU A 254 5.23 3.69 14.23
CA LEU A 254 4.49 4.70 13.48
C LEU A 254 3.33 4.09 12.70
N ALA A 255 3.53 2.93 12.06
CA ALA A 255 2.49 2.26 11.30
C ALA A 255 1.32 1.80 12.19
N VAL A 256 1.62 1.27 13.38
CA VAL A 256 0.61 0.90 14.40
C VAL A 256 -0.17 2.13 14.85
N ALA A 257 0.50 3.24 15.15
CA ALA A 257 -0.15 4.48 15.55
C ALA A 257 -1.01 5.07 14.41
N ALA A 258 -0.48 5.09 13.18
CA ALA A 258 -1.20 5.59 12.02
C ALA A 258 -2.48 4.79 11.77
N ALA A 259 -2.42 3.46 11.83
CA ALA A 259 -3.58 2.58 11.71
C ALA A 259 -4.63 2.86 12.80
N ARG A 260 -4.20 3.01 14.07
CA ARG A 260 -5.09 3.34 15.20
C ARG A 260 -5.84 4.66 15.02
N HIS A 261 -5.21 5.63 14.36
CA HIS A 261 -5.74 6.96 14.11
C HIS A 261 -6.32 7.16 12.70
N ARG A 262 -6.35 6.11 11.87
CA ARG A 262 -6.83 6.15 10.48
C ARG A 262 -6.09 7.17 9.62
N ILE A 263 -4.78 7.30 9.84
CA ILE A 263 -3.88 8.14 9.06
C ILE A 263 -3.26 7.29 7.95
N PRO A 264 -3.27 7.73 6.68
CA PRO A 264 -2.58 7.04 5.60
C PRO A 264 -1.09 6.84 5.91
N PHE A 265 -0.60 5.62 5.74
CA PHE A 265 0.79 5.23 5.89
C PHE A 265 1.35 4.79 4.54
N VAL A 266 2.13 5.66 3.90
CA VAL A 266 2.62 5.48 2.53
C VAL A 266 4.12 5.21 2.55
N VAL A 267 4.51 4.10 1.95
CA VAL A 267 5.91 3.72 1.74
C VAL A 267 6.30 4.12 0.32
N VAL A 268 7.40 4.84 0.15
CA VAL A 268 7.93 5.21 -1.17
C VAL A 268 9.30 4.56 -1.32
N ALA A 269 9.41 3.60 -2.22
CA ALA A 269 10.63 2.84 -2.45
C ALA A 269 10.68 2.34 -3.90
N PRO A 270 11.86 2.30 -4.53
CA PRO A 270 11.97 1.81 -5.89
C PRO A 270 11.65 0.31 -5.97
N GLU A 271 11.32 -0.16 -7.18
CA GLU A 271 11.04 -1.58 -7.45
C GLU A 271 12.25 -2.47 -7.08
N SER A 272 13.47 -1.94 -7.17
CA SER A 272 14.70 -2.62 -6.76
C SER A 272 14.80 -2.91 -5.26
N THR A 273 13.95 -2.31 -4.42
CA THR A 273 13.83 -2.60 -2.98
C THR A 273 12.95 -3.82 -2.69
N TRP A 274 12.19 -4.31 -3.68
CA TRP A 274 11.40 -5.52 -3.53
C TRP A 274 12.27 -6.77 -3.62
N ASP A 275 12.21 -7.59 -2.57
CA ASP A 275 12.78 -8.92 -2.48
C ASP A 275 11.66 -9.94 -2.75
N ARG A 276 11.52 -10.33 -4.01
CA ARG A 276 10.47 -11.27 -4.45
C ARG A 276 10.75 -12.72 -4.04
N GLU A 277 11.95 -13.01 -3.55
CA GLU A 277 12.32 -14.35 -3.06
C GLU A 277 11.83 -14.57 -1.62
N LEU A 278 11.66 -13.49 -0.85
CA LEU A 278 11.06 -13.53 0.48
C LEU A 278 9.54 -13.52 0.40
N ALA A 279 8.90 -14.59 0.88
CA ALA A 279 7.44 -14.68 0.93
C ALA A 279 6.82 -13.61 1.85
N ASP A 280 7.44 -13.37 3.00
CA ASP A 280 7.00 -12.45 4.04
C ASP A 280 8.17 -11.82 4.82
N GLY A 281 7.83 -10.92 5.74
CA GLY A 281 8.80 -10.20 6.56
C GLY A 281 9.56 -11.04 7.59
N THR A 282 9.13 -12.29 7.89
CA THR A 282 9.82 -13.15 8.86
C THR A 282 11.18 -13.64 8.38
N GLY A 283 11.37 -13.67 7.05
CA GLY A 283 12.65 -13.99 6.43
C GLY A 283 13.67 -12.84 6.43
N ILE A 284 13.27 -11.63 6.85
CA ILE A 284 14.16 -10.47 6.84
C ILE A 284 15.08 -10.51 8.07
N VAL A 285 16.39 -10.64 7.81
CA VAL A 285 17.41 -10.56 8.86
C VAL A 285 17.60 -9.11 9.29
N VAL A 286 17.27 -8.79 10.54
CA VAL A 286 17.43 -7.46 11.14
C VAL A 286 18.87 -7.27 11.62
N GLU A 287 19.52 -6.20 11.17
CA GLU A 287 20.87 -5.80 11.62
C GLU A 287 20.82 -5.32 13.08
N GLU A 288 21.54 -5.98 13.98
CA GLU A 288 21.82 -5.49 15.34
C GLU A 288 23.15 -4.73 15.33
N ARG A 289 23.15 -3.51 15.89
CA ARG A 289 24.29 -2.58 15.83
C ARG A 289 24.97 -2.40 17.17
N ASP A 290 26.14 -1.76 17.14
CA ASP A 290 26.97 -1.49 18.32
C ASP A 290 26.14 -0.79 19.43
N PRO A 291 26.13 -1.32 20.67
CA PRO A 291 25.54 -0.67 21.84
C PRO A 291 25.99 0.78 22.08
N ALA A 292 27.18 1.17 21.59
CA ALA A 292 27.71 2.53 21.67
C ALA A 292 26.77 3.58 21.05
N GLU A 293 26.00 3.22 20.01
CA GLU A 293 25.05 4.13 19.36
C GLU A 293 23.91 4.54 20.30
N VAL A 294 23.52 3.65 21.22
CA VAL A 294 22.46 3.93 22.20
C VAL A 294 23.05 4.54 23.47
N THR A 295 24.15 3.97 23.98
CA THR A 295 24.79 4.42 25.23
C THR A 295 25.51 5.75 25.10
N SER A 296 25.77 6.23 23.88
CA SER A 296 26.36 7.55 23.61
C SER A 296 25.58 8.31 22.54
N VAL A 297 25.52 9.63 22.66
CA VAL A 297 24.97 10.54 21.65
C VAL A 297 26.08 11.49 21.23
N LEU A 298 26.45 11.45 19.95
CA LEU A 298 27.51 12.30 19.38
C LEU A 298 28.82 12.26 20.19
N GLY A 299 29.21 11.06 20.62
CA GLY A 299 30.43 10.83 21.41
C GLY A 299 30.31 11.11 22.91
N THR A 300 29.15 11.60 23.39
CA THR A 300 28.89 11.83 24.81
C THR A 300 28.13 10.66 25.43
N PRO A 301 28.67 9.96 26.45
CA PRO A 301 27.95 8.90 27.14
C PRO A 301 26.67 9.43 27.82
N VAL A 302 25.56 8.72 27.63
CA VAL A 302 24.24 9.04 28.19
C VAL A 302 23.63 7.89 29.00
N ALA A 303 24.34 6.77 29.10
CA ALA A 303 23.95 5.59 29.87
C ALA A 303 25.06 5.17 30.84
N PRO A 304 24.73 4.42 31.92
CA PRO A 304 25.74 3.84 32.80
C PRO A 304 26.74 2.96 32.05
N ALA A 305 28.00 2.97 32.48
CA ALA A 305 29.03 2.12 31.89
C ALA A 305 28.64 0.63 31.99
N GLY A 306 28.80 -0.10 30.88
CA GLY A 306 28.45 -1.54 30.80
C GLY A 306 26.95 -1.83 30.66
N ALA A 307 26.10 -0.82 30.44
CA ALA A 307 24.68 -1.05 30.15
C ALA A 307 24.51 -1.98 28.94
N ARG A 308 23.71 -3.03 29.10
CA ARG A 308 23.31 -3.91 28.00
C ARG A 308 22.24 -3.21 27.15
N VAL A 309 22.32 -3.37 25.84
CA VAL A 309 21.48 -2.67 24.86
C VAL A 309 20.87 -3.68 23.90
N HIS A 310 19.62 -3.43 23.52
CA HIS A 310 18.99 -4.01 22.33
C HIS A 310 18.96 -2.89 21.27
N ASN A 311 19.66 -3.07 20.15
CA ASN A 311 19.87 -2.02 19.14
C ASN A 311 19.63 -2.55 17.71
N PRO A 312 18.40 -2.98 17.40
CA PRO A 312 18.03 -3.31 16.04
C PRO A 312 18.03 -2.03 15.20
N ALA A 313 18.72 -2.05 14.07
CA ALA A 313 18.77 -0.92 13.16
C ALA A 313 17.48 -0.76 12.34
N PHE A 314 16.65 -1.80 12.27
CA PHE A 314 15.45 -1.88 11.46
C PHE A 314 14.35 -2.59 12.23
N ASP A 315 13.10 -2.35 11.86
CA ASP A 315 11.96 -3.18 12.21
C ASP A 315 11.20 -3.61 10.95
N VAL A 316 10.29 -4.57 11.11
CA VAL A 316 9.42 -5.06 10.03
C VAL A 316 8.01 -4.57 10.30
N THR A 317 7.50 -3.76 9.38
CA THR A 317 6.11 -3.30 9.35
C THR A 317 5.29 -4.28 8.51
N PRO A 318 4.32 -4.98 9.10
CA PRO A 318 3.43 -5.85 8.34
C PRO A 318 2.67 -5.07 7.26
N GLY A 319 2.45 -5.69 6.11
CA GLY A 319 1.78 -5.07 4.97
C GLY A 319 0.37 -4.57 5.31
N ASP A 320 -0.28 -5.14 6.32
CA ASP A 320 -1.63 -4.76 6.79
C ASP A 320 -1.73 -3.37 7.43
N LEU A 321 -0.60 -2.82 7.88
CA LEU A 321 -0.49 -1.46 8.40
C LEU A 321 -0.11 -0.45 7.30
N VAL A 322 0.24 -0.92 6.10
CA VAL A 322 0.69 -0.07 4.98
C VAL A 322 -0.49 0.26 4.07
N THR A 323 -0.80 1.56 3.95
CA THR A 323 -1.87 2.03 3.06
C THR A 323 -1.51 1.83 1.59
N ALA A 324 -0.26 2.11 1.23
CA ALA A 324 0.28 1.88 -0.10
C ALA A 324 1.80 1.84 -0.09
N ILE A 325 2.36 1.09 -1.04
CA ILE A 325 3.77 1.10 -1.43
C ILE A 325 3.83 1.68 -2.84
N VAL A 326 4.63 2.72 -3.04
CA VAL A 326 4.75 3.44 -4.31
C VAL A 326 6.16 3.26 -4.86
N SER A 327 6.24 2.68 -6.07
CA SER A 327 7.46 2.57 -6.87
C SER A 327 7.40 3.47 -8.10
N GLU A 328 8.45 3.44 -8.91
CA GLU A 328 8.55 4.09 -10.21
C GLU A 328 7.56 3.51 -11.25
N HIS A 329 7.04 2.31 -11.01
CA HIS A 329 6.14 1.61 -11.92
C HIS A 329 4.69 1.53 -11.42
N ALA A 330 4.48 1.40 -10.10
CA ALA A 330 3.16 1.08 -9.57
C ALA A 330 2.85 1.75 -8.23
N VAL A 331 1.55 1.87 -7.93
CA VAL A 331 1.04 1.98 -6.56
C VAL A 331 0.52 0.60 -6.18
N VAL A 332 1.22 -0.09 -5.30
CA VAL A 332 0.77 -1.35 -4.71
C VAL A 332 0.06 -1.02 -3.41
N ARG A 333 -1.10 -1.64 -3.18
CA ARG A 333 -1.77 -1.61 -1.87
C ARG A 333 -1.65 -3.01 -1.31
N PRO A 334 -0.58 -3.32 -0.55
CA PRO A 334 -0.27 -4.69 -0.11
C PRO A 334 -1.50 -5.38 0.48
N TYR A 335 -2.26 -4.60 1.23
CA TYR A 335 -3.36 -5.04 2.04
C TYR A 335 -4.56 -4.09 1.82
N ALA A 336 -5.23 -4.22 0.68
CA ALA A 336 -6.68 -3.96 0.62
C ALA A 336 -7.45 -5.06 1.39
N THR A 337 -6.92 -5.54 2.51
CA THR A 337 -6.76 -6.97 2.81
C THR A 337 -8.03 -7.74 3.02
N ARG A 338 -7.94 -9.05 2.79
CA ARG A 338 -8.73 -10.05 3.50
C ARG A 338 -9.06 -9.72 4.95
N GLY A 339 -8.10 -9.45 5.83
CA GLY A 339 -8.38 -9.13 7.24
C GLY A 339 -9.26 -7.88 7.42
N ARG A 340 -8.97 -6.80 6.68
CA ARG A 340 -9.77 -5.56 6.68
C ARG A 340 -11.16 -5.80 6.10
N LEU A 341 -11.26 -6.44 4.94
CA LEU A 341 -12.51 -6.79 4.27
C LEU A 341 -13.34 -7.77 5.10
N ALA A 342 -12.72 -8.72 5.78
CA ALA A 342 -13.37 -9.63 6.71
C ALA A 342 -13.96 -8.89 7.91
N THR A 343 -13.19 -7.95 8.47
CA THR A 343 -13.65 -7.08 9.55
C THR A 343 -14.79 -6.18 9.09
N GLU A 344 -14.72 -5.66 7.87
CA GLU A 344 -15.76 -4.83 7.26
C GLU A 344 -17.04 -5.64 7.01
N LEU A 345 -16.94 -6.82 6.40
CA LEU A 345 -18.05 -7.76 6.23
C LEU A 345 -18.74 -8.07 7.57
N ALA A 346 -17.95 -8.36 8.61
CA ALA A 346 -18.47 -8.60 9.96
C ALA A 346 -19.18 -7.37 10.53
N ALA A 347 -18.64 -6.17 10.33
CA ALA A 347 -19.26 -4.92 10.79
C ALA A 347 -20.58 -4.62 10.07
N PHE A 348 -20.62 -4.73 8.74
CA PHE A 348 -21.84 -4.55 7.95
C PHE A 348 -22.90 -5.59 8.31
N SER A 349 -22.52 -6.85 8.53
CA SER A 349 -23.47 -7.88 8.97
C SER A 349 -24.16 -7.50 10.28
N ARG A 350 -23.41 -6.97 11.26
CA ARG A 350 -23.99 -6.50 12.52
C ARG A 350 -24.92 -5.31 12.33
N GLU A 351 -24.56 -4.37 11.46
CA GLU A 351 -25.42 -3.22 11.13
C GLU A 351 -26.76 -3.68 10.54
N LEU A 352 -26.73 -4.60 9.57
CA LEU A 352 -27.91 -5.12 8.89
C LEU A 352 -28.75 -6.02 9.82
N TYR A 353 -28.11 -6.78 10.72
CA TYR A 353 -28.78 -7.51 11.79
C TYR A 353 -29.55 -6.57 12.72
N GLN A 354 -28.94 -5.47 13.17
CA GLN A 354 -29.57 -4.49 14.07
C GLN A 354 -30.80 -3.81 13.44
N ARG A 355 -30.85 -3.73 12.10
CA ARG A 355 -32.00 -3.24 11.33
C ARG A 355 -33.10 -4.29 11.14
N GLY A 356 -32.87 -5.54 11.55
CA GLY A 356 -33.81 -6.65 11.39
C GLY A 356 -33.79 -7.29 10.00
N TRP A 357 -32.77 -7.03 9.18
CA TRP A 357 -32.71 -7.52 7.79
C TRP A 357 -31.94 -8.83 7.63
N MET A 358 -31.12 -9.20 8.62
CA MET A 358 -30.36 -10.46 8.64
C MET A 358 -30.59 -11.23 9.95
N PRO A 359 -31.83 -11.64 10.29
CA PRO A 359 -32.10 -12.32 11.56
C PRO A 359 -31.43 -13.70 11.61
N GLY A 360 -30.83 -14.02 12.76
CA GLY A 360 -30.22 -15.33 13.01
C GLY A 360 -29.09 -15.63 12.01
N THR A 361 -29.25 -16.69 11.20
CA THR A 361 -28.26 -17.12 10.19
C THR A 361 -28.60 -16.68 8.77
N SER A 362 -29.67 -15.91 8.57
CA SER A 362 -30.21 -15.56 7.25
C SER A 362 -29.42 -14.44 6.56
N GLY A 363 -29.18 -14.61 5.26
CA GLY A 363 -28.43 -13.68 4.42
C GLY A 363 -26.90 -13.88 4.45
N ASN A 364 -26.21 -13.21 3.54
CA ASN A 364 -24.76 -13.26 3.38
C ASN A 364 -24.23 -12.01 2.65
N LEU A 365 -22.96 -11.72 2.89
CA LEU A 365 -22.26 -10.57 2.32
C LEU A 365 -20.99 -11.07 1.65
N SER A 366 -20.61 -10.45 0.53
CA SER A 366 -19.32 -10.72 -0.11
C SER A 366 -18.66 -9.50 -0.71
N VAL A 367 -17.34 -9.55 -0.82
CA VAL A 367 -16.49 -8.56 -1.49
C VAL A 367 -15.42 -9.24 -2.34
N ARG A 368 -15.19 -8.74 -3.55
CA ARG A 368 -14.05 -9.16 -4.38
C ARG A 368 -12.76 -8.78 -3.67
N LEU A 369 -11.79 -9.68 -3.67
CA LEU A 369 -10.48 -9.44 -3.07
C LEU A 369 -9.60 -8.72 -4.12
N PRO A 370 -9.23 -7.44 -3.92
CA PRO A 370 -8.46 -6.69 -4.90
C PRO A 370 -7.05 -7.27 -5.07
N GLY A 371 -6.54 -7.30 -6.30
CA GLY A 371 -5.20 -7.82 -6.59
C GLY A 371 -5.05 -9.34 -6.52
N SER A 372 -6.16 -10.07 -6.37
CA SER A 372 -6.19 -11.54 -6.47
C SER A 372 -6.87 -11.98 -7.76
N ASP A 373 -6.37 -13.05 -8.39
CA ASP A 373 -6.94 -13.62 -9.62
C ASP A 373 -8.31 -14.24 -9.32
N GLY A 374 -9.35 -13.42 -9.38
CA GLY A 374 -10.74 -13.85 -9.36
C GLY A 374 -11.22 -14.42 -8.02
N LEU A 375 -10.71 -13.96 -6.87
CA LEU A 375 -11.23 -14.35 -5.56
C LEU A 375 -12.23 -13.34 -4.99
N ALA A 376 -13.15 -13.83 -4.16
CA ALA A 376 -14.02 -13.03 -3.32
C ALA A 376 -14.06 -13.60 -1.89
N LEU A 377 -14.28 -12.74 -0.91
CA LEU A 377 -14.52 -13.13 0.47
C LEU A 377 -16.02 -13.10 0.73
N ILE A 378 -16.53 -14.13 1.40
CA ILE A 378 -17.95 -14.28 1.71
C ILE A 378 -18.14 -14.69 3.16
N THR A 379 -19.18 -14.18 3.81
CA THR A 379 -19.53 -14.58 5.18
C THR A 379 -19.87 -16.08 5.25
N ALA A 380 -19.36 -16.78 6.26
CA ALA A 380 -19.60 -18.20 6.46
C ALA A 380 -21.07 -18.54 6.72
N SER A 381 -21.46 -19.75 6.31
CA SER A 381 -22.80 -20.31 6.50
C SER A 381 -23.02 -20.76 7.95
N GLY A 382 -24.27 -20.75 8.40
CA GLY A 382 -24.68 -21.24 9.72
C GLY A 382 -24.18 -20.42 10.91
N ARG A 383 -23.62 -19.24 10.68
CA ARG A 383 -23.14 -18.31 11.71
C ARG A 383 -24.19 -17.23 11.98
N ASP A 384 -24.31 -16.84 13.25
CA ASP A 384 -25.18 -15.73 13.66
C ASP A 384 -24.66 -14.40 13.10
N LYS A 385 -25.50 -13.75 12.30
CA LYS A 385 -25.16 -12.52 11.57
C LYS A 385 -25.00 -11.31 12.50
N GLY A 386 -25.53 -11.37 13.72
CA GLY A 386 -25.35 -10.36 14.75
C GLY A 386 -24.02 -10.45 15.50
N SER A 387 -23.30 -11.58 15.38
CA SER A 387 -22.06 -11.85 16.12
C SER A 387 -20.87 -12.26 15.24
N LEU A 388 -21.00 -12.15 13.91
CA LEU A 388 -19.90 -12.41 12.98
C LEU A 388 -18.62 -11.63 13.34
N THR A 389 -17.50 -12.30 13.17
CA THR A 389 -16.14 -11.75 13.30
C THR A 389 -15.38 -11.89 11.99
N ALA A 390 -14.19 -11.28 11.92
CA ALA A 390 -13.30 -11.45 10.78
C ALA A 390 -12.86 -12.92 10.56
N ALA A 391 -12.98 -13.77 11.57
CA ALA A 391 -12.67 -15.20 11.45
C ALA A 391 -13.80 -16.00 10.77
N ASP A 392 -15.00 -15.41 10.62
CA ASP A 392 -16.18 -16.06 10.06
C ASP A 392 -16.39 -15.73 8.58
N VAL A 393 -15.31 -15.53 7.83
CA VAL A 393 -15.34 -15.32 6.37
C VAL A 393 -14.49 -16.34 5.64
N VAL A 394 -14.90 -16.66 4.41
CA VAL A 394 -14.29 -17.67 3.56
C VAL A 394 -13.91 -17.07 2.21
N ALA A 395 -12.75 -17.44 1.67
CA ALA A 395 -12.39 -17.11 0.28
C ALA A 395 -13.02 -18.11 -0.69
N VAL A 396 -13.60 -17.61 -1.78
CA VAL A 396 -14.21 -18.39 -2.86
C VAL A 396 -13.69 -17.94 -4.21
N ARG A 397 -13.61 -18.86 -5.17
CA ARG A 397 -13.26 -18.54 -6.57
C ARG A 397 -14.50 -18.01 -7.28
N VAL A 398 -14.41 -16.81 -7.84
CA VAL A 398 -15.51 -16.20 -8.60
C VAL A 398 -15.82 -17.01 -9.87
N ALA A 399 -14.87 -17.73 -10.44
CA ALA A 399 -15.09 -18.55 -11.62
C ALA A 399 -15.94 -19.79 -11.32
N THR A 400 -15.67 -20.47 -10.20
CA THR A 400 -16.25 -21.80 -9.91
C THR A 400 -17.18 -21.84 -8.71
N ASP A 401 -17.30 -20.75 -7.93
CA ASP A 401 -18.00 -20.65 -6.63
C ASP A 401 -17.46 -21.53 -5.49
N GLU A 402 -16.45 -22.33 -5.76
CA GLU A 402 -15.78 -23.20 -4.80
C GLU A 402 -14.94 -22.42 -3.77
N VAL A 403 -14.84 -22.98 -2.58
CA VAL A 403 -13.94 -22.49 -1.53
C VAL A 403 -12.49 -22.57 -2.01
N ALA A 404 -11.76 -21.46 -1.91
CA ALA A 404 -10.42 -21.29 -2.44
C ALA A 404 -9.32 -21.50 -1.39
N GLU A 405 -9.67 -22.00 -0.20
CA GLU A 405 -8.76 -22.14 0.93
C GLU A 405 -9.06 -23.39 1.77
N GLU A 406 -8.05 -23.84 2.52
CA GLU A 406 -8.22 -24.91 3.49
C GLU A 406 -8.85 -24.35 4.77
N THR A 407 -10.12 -24.68 5.00
CA THR A 407 -10.89 -24.19 6.14
C THR A 407 -11.97 -25.19 6.57
N ALA A 408 -12.28 -25.20 7.86
CA ALA A 408 -13.43 -25.94 8.40
C ALA A 408 -14.76 -25.19 8.19
N LEU A 409 -14.71 -23.94 7.75
CA LEU A 409 -15.88 -23.12 7.47
C LEU A 409 -16.55 -23.54 6.15
N ARG A 410 -17.86 -23.37 6.08
CA ARG A 410 -18.65 -23.57 4.85
C ARG A 410 -19.05 -22.23 4.28
N ALA A 411 -18.88 -22.05 2.96
CA ALA A 411 -19.45 -20.89 2.26
C ALA A 411 -20.99 -20.96 2.27
N SER A 412 -21.66 -19.80 2.07
CA SER A 412 -23.13 -19.76 1.95
C SER A 412 -23.60 -20.55 0.73
N ALA A 413 -24.82 -21.11 0.79
CA ALA A 413 -25.44 -21.72 -0.39
C ALA A 413 -25.66 -20.70 -1.52
N GLU A 414 -25.90 -19.43 -1.20
CA GLU A 414 -26.10 -18.33 -2.16
C GLU A 414 -24.80 -17.83 -2.81
N THR A 415 -23.65 -18.44 -2.50
CA THR A 415 -22.36 -18.07 -3.13
C THR A 415 -22.45 -18.11 -4.65
N ALA A 416 -23.19 -19.08 -5.22
CA ALA A 416 -23.42 -19.17 -6.65
C ALA A 416 -24.08 -17.91 -7.23
N ILE A 417 -25.03 -17.30 -6.50
CA ILE A 417 -25.70 -16.05 -6.92
C ILE A 417 -24.73 -14.87 -6.87
N HIS A 418 -23.94 -14.76 -5.79
CA HIS A 418 -22.94 -13.69 -5.64
C HIS A 418 -21.90 -13.74 -6.77
N THR A 419 -21.39 -14.93 -7.06
CA THR A 419 -20.41 -15.11 -8.14
C THR A 419 -21.02 -14.93 -9.52
N ALA A 420 -22.30 -15.25 -9.73
CA ALA A 420 -23.02 -14.92 -10.97
C ALA A 420 -23.10 -13.40 -11.18
N VAL A 421 -23.47 -12.63 -10.15
CA VAL A 421 -23.46 -11.15 -10.19
C VAL A 421 -22.06 -10.63 -10.51
N TYR A 422 -21.03 -11.17 -9.86
CA TYR A 422 -19.65 -10.79 -10.12
C TYR A 422 -19.21 -11.10 -11.56
N ARG A 423 -19.58 -12.24 -12.14
CA ARG A 423 -19.23 -12.59 -13.52
C ARG A 423 -19.97 -11.75 -14.56
N ALA A 424 -21.20 -11.35 -14.27
CA ALA A 424 -22.05 -10.61 -15.21
C ALA A 424 -21.91 -9.08 -15.11
N THR A 425 -21.28 -8.56 -14.06
CA THR A 425 -21.26 -7.11 -13.77
C THR A 425 -19.89 -6.61 -13.30
N GLY A 426 -19.71 -5.29 -13.25
CA GLY A 426 -18.54 -4.64 -12.63
C GLY A 426 -18.56 -4.58 -11.10
N ALA A 427 -19.44 -5.34 -10.43
CA ALA A 427 -19.58 -5.29 -8.98
C ALA A 427 -18.32 -5.74 -8.25
N ALA A 428 -18.02 -5.07 -7.13
CA ALA A 428 -17.00 -5.47 -6.17
C ALA A 428 -17.59 -5.90 -4.82
N ALA A 429 -18.84 -5.58 -4.52
CA ALA A 429 -19.54 -6.00 -3.30
C ALA A 429 -20.96 -6.49 -3.62
N VAL A 430 -21.42 -7.51 -2.91
CA VAL A 430 -22.77 -8.07 -3.03
C VAL A 430 -23.34 -8.29 -1.62
N ILE A 431 -24.59 -7.88 -1.42
CA ILE A 431 -25.32 -8.00 -0.17
C ILE A 431 -26.62 -8.73 -0.46
N HIS A 432 -26.84 -9.86 0.22
CA HIS A 432 -28.12 -10.55 0.22
C HIS A 432 -28.70 -10.58 1.63
N VAL A 433 -29.93 -10.10 1.76
CA VAL A 433 -30.63 -9.97 3.04
C VAL A 433 -32.12 -10.31 2.89
N HIS A 434 -32.79 -10.43 4.03
CA HIS A 434 -34.21 -10.76 4.14
C HIS A 434 -34.96 -9.53 4.70
N ALA A 435 -34.82 -8.40 4.01
CA ALA A 435 -35.45 -7.16 4.41
C ALA A 435 -36.99 -7.29 4.28
N PRO A 436 -37.77 -6.99 5.35
CA PRO A 436 -39.18 -7.37 5.43
C PRO A 436 -40.05 -6.91 4.25
N TYR A 437 -39.88 -5.67 3.80
CA TYR A 437 -40.73 -5.10 2.76
C TYR A 437 -40.34 -5.62 1.38
N ALA A 438 -39.04 -5.72 1.09
CA ALA A 438 -38.56 -6.36 -0.13
C ALA A 438 -39.03 -7.81 -0.24
N THR A 439 -38.99 -8.58 0.86
CA THR A 439 -39.51 -9.96 0.90
C THR A 439 -41.03 -9.99 0.69
N ALA A 440 -41.79 -9.05 1.26
CA ALA A 440 -43.24 -8.95 1.03
C ALA A 440 -43.59 -8.65 -0.43
N VAL A 441 -42.88 -7.71 -1.06
CA VAL A 441 -43.02 -7.39 -2.49
C VAL A 441 -42.64 -8.59 -3.35
N ALA A 442 -41.53 -9.27 -3.04
CA ALA A 442 -41.10 -10.47 -3.75
C ALA A 442 -42.17 -11.58 -3.69
N ARG A 443 -42.80 -11.78 -2.53
CA ARG A 443 -43.90 -12.74 -2.36
C ARG A 443 -45.16 -12.35 -3.13
N ARG A 444 -45.47 -11.06 -3.23
CA ARG A 444 -46.68 -10.56 -3.91
C ARG A 444 -46.56 -10.65 -5.44
N HIS A 445 -45.38 -10.35 -5.98
CA HIS A 445 -45.16 -10.23 -7.42
C HIS A 445 -44.39 -11.39 -8.03
N GLY A 446 -43.78 -12.25 -7.21
CA GLY A 446 -42.95 -13.36 -7.66
C GLY A 446 -43.73 -14.51 -8.26
N GLY A 447 -43.26 -15.00 -9.41
CA GLY A 447 -43.70 -16.26 -10.00
C GLY A 447 -43.10 -17.49 -9.31
N ARG A 448 -43.82 -18.63 -9.37
CA ARG A 448 -43.31 -19.95 -8.94
C ARG A 448 -42.53 -20.69 -10.02
N SER A 449 -42.68 -20.29 -11.28
CA SER A 449 -42.14 -21.04 -12.43
C SER A 449 -41.34 -20.19 -13.42
N LEU A 450 -41.50 -18.87 -13.40
CA LEU A 450 -40.88 -17.93 -14.34
C LEU A 450 -40.45 -16.66 -13.62
N VAL A 451 -39.43 -16.01 -14.15
CA VAL A 451 -38.99 -14.68 -13.69
C VAL A 451 -40.09 -13.67 -14.03
N THR A 452 -40.42 -12.83 -13.06
CA THR A 452 -41.40 -11.75 -13.15
C THR A 452 -40.72 -10.41 -12.88
N THR A 453 -41.40 -9.29 -13.12
CA THR A 453 -40.84 -7.96 -12.83
C THR A 453 -41.80 -7.11 -12.00
N VAL A 454 -41.23 -6.22 -11.19
CA VAL A 454 -41.94 -5.14 -10.52
C VAL A 454 -41.52 -3.83 -11.15
N GLU A 455 -42.46 -3.14 -11.79
CA GLU A 455 -42.21 -1.80 -12.34
C GLU A 455 -42.09 -0.79 -11.21
N LEU A 456 -40.92 -0.16 -11.10
CA LEU A 456 -40.64 0.92 -10.17
C LEU A 456 -40.62 2.23 -10.95
N ALA A 457 -41.61 3.10 -10.71
CA ALA A 457 -41.68 4.41 -11.34
C ALA A 457 -42.15 5.45 -10.33
N ARG A 458 -41.68 6.70 -10.50
CA ARG A 458 -42.08 7.86 -9.69
C ARG A 458 -41.64 7.82 -8.22
N PHE A 459 -40.56 7.10 -7.90
CA PHE A 459 -39.91 7.15 -6.59
C PHE A 459 -38.63 7.99 -6.66
N GLU A 460 -38.52 9.04 -5.84
CA GLU A 460 -37.31 9.88 -5.76
C GLU A 460 -36.06 9.06 -5.40
N LEU A 461 -36.24 8.00 -4.60
CA LEU A 461 -35.17 7.10 -4.17
C LEU A 461 -34.57 6.24 -5.29
N LEU A 462 -35.16 6.22 -6.50
CA LEU A 462 -34.55 5.54 -7.67
C LEU A 462 -33.18 6.11 -8.03
N LYS A 463 -32.91 7.39 -7.73
CA LYS A 463 -31.59 8.01 -7.91
C LYS A 463 -30.50 7.30 -7.09
N GLY A 464 -30.86 6.71 -5.96
CA GLY A 464 -29.96 5.94 -5.11
C GLY A 464 -29.55 4.57 -5.67
N LEU A 465 -30.20 4.11 -6.74
CA LEU A 465 -29.86 2.86 -7.44
C LEU A 465 -28.76 3.03 -8.49
N GLY A 466 -28.35 4.27 -8.83
CA GLY A 466 -27.29 4.51 -9.80
C GLY A 466 -27.65 4.10 -11.24
N LEU A 467 -28.93 4.19 -11.61
CA LEU A 467 -29.44 3.90 -12.95
C LEU A 467 -29.06 4.99 -13.94
N ALA A 468 -28.93 4.64 -15.23
CA ALA A 468 -28.74 5.61 -16.31
C ALA A 468 -29.96 6.54 -16.46
N ASP A 469 -31.17 5.99 -16.31
CA ASP A 469 -32.44 6.72 -16.22
C ASP A 469 -33.13 6.38 -14.89
N PRO A 470 -33.10 7.28 -13.89
CA PRO A 470 -33.74 7.05 -12.59
C PRO A 470 -35.25 7.33 -12.60
N SER A 471 -35.89 7.60 -13.75
CA SER A 471 -37.34 7.87 -13.80
C SER A 471 -38.18 6.60 -13.67
N ARG A 472 -37.67 5.47 -14.16
CA ARG A 472 -38.31 4.15 -14.12
C ARG A 472 -37.31 3.01 -14.21
N THR A 473 -37.62 1.87 -13.62
CA THR A 473 -36.87 0.62 -13.81
C THR A 473 -37.75 -0.60 -13.54
N ALA A 474 -37.39 -1.75 -14.11
CA ALA A 474 -38.05 -3.02 -13.88
C ALA A 474 -37.17 -3.86 -12.96
N LEU A 475 -37.63 -4.11 -11.72
CA LEU A 475 -36.92 -4.94 -10.76
C LEU A 475 -37.27 -6.42 -10.97
N PRO A 476 -36.31 -7.30 -11.29
CA PRO A 476 -36.61 -8.70 -11.51
C PRO A 476 -36.90 -9.45 -10.20
N VAL A 477 -37.87 -10.35 -10.26
CA VAL A 477 -38.24 -11.27 -9.17
C VAL A 477 -38.11 -12.70 -9.70
N PHE A 478 -37.11 -13.41 -9.21
CA PHE A 478 -36.80 -14.78 -9.62
C PHE A 478 -37.53 -15.80 -8.74
N PRO A 479 -37.97 -16.94 -9.29
CA PRO A 479 -38.45 -18.06 -8.49
C PRO A 479 -37.35 -18.56 -7.54
N ASN A 480 -37.73 -18.85 -6.30
CA ASN A 480 -36.84 -19.47 -5.32
C ASN A 480 -36.80 -20.99 -5.52
N TRP A 481 -35.97 -21.43 -6.48
CA TRP A 481 -35.78 -22.85 -6.76
C TRP A 481 -35.07 -23.56 -5.59
N PRO A 482 -35.40 -24.84 -5.31
CA PRO A 482 -34.63 -25.63 -4.34
C PRO A 482 -33.14 -25.77 -4.72
N ASP A 483 -32.83 -25.72 -6.02
CA ASP A 483 -31.47 -25.72 -6.55
C ASP A 483 -30.99 -24.27 -6.76
N VAL A 484 -30.13 -23.79 -5.86
CA VAL A 484 -29.56 -22.43 -5.91
C VAL A 484 -28.69 -22.22 -7.15
N THR A 485 -28.08 -23.26 -7.70
CA THR A 485 -27.27 -23.19 -8.93
C THR A 485 -28.14 -22.85 -10.13
N ARG A 486 -29.40 -23.31 -10.14
CA ARG A 486 -30.38 -22.89 -11.14
C ARG A 486 -30.71 -21.41 -11.00
N ILE A 487 -30.95 -20.92 -9.78
CA ILE A 487 -31.19 -19.48 -9.53
C ILE A 487 -30.00 -18.66 -10.07
N ALA A 488 -28.76 -19.04 -9.75
CA ALA A 488 -27.56 -18.36 -10.21
C ALA A 488 -27.45 -18.30 -11.74
N ARG A 489 -27.84 -19.38 -12.45
CA ARG A 489 -27.87 -19.42 -13.91
C ARG A 489 -28.92 -18.48 -14.49
N ASP A 490 -30.13 -18.49 -13.92
CA ASP A 490 -31.22 -17.61 -14.35
C ASP A 490 -30.82 -16.14 -14.12
N VAL A 491 -30.18 -15.82 -12.99
CA VAL A 491 -29.64 -14.50 -12.69
C VAL A 491 -28.56 -14.09 -13.70
N ALA A 492 -27.60 -14.96 -13.99
CA ALA A 492 -26.53 -14.66 -14.96
C ALA A 492 -27.11 -14.38 -16.36
N ALA A 493 -28.06 -15.20 -16.82
CA ALA A 493 -28.73 -15.00 -18.11
C ALA A 493 -29.50 -13.68 -18.15
N HIS A 494 -30.29 -13.39 -17.10
CA HIS A 494 -31.06 -12.15 -17.03
C HIS A 494 -30.16 -10.90 -17.04
N LEU A 495 -29.07 -10.90 -16.28
CA LEU A 495 -28.12 -9.77 -16.23
C LEU A 495 -27.39 -9.57 -17.56
N ALA A 496 -27.10 -10.65 -18.30
CA ALA A 496 -26.53 -10.57 -19.63
C ALA A 496 -27.52 -9.95 -20.64
N ASP A 497 -28.81 -10.31 -20.55
CA ASP A 497 -29.86 -9.78 -21.42
C ASP A 497 -30.26 -8.34 -21.06
N HIS A 498 -30.03 -7.91 -19.80
CA HIS A 498 -30.44 -6.62 -19.26
C HIS A 498 -29.26 -5.87 -18.60
N PRO A 499 -28.20 -5.51 -19.35
CA PRO A 499 -26.99 -4.89 -18.78
C PRO A 499 -27.23 -3.50 -18.17
N GLN A 500 -28.36 -2.86 -18.47
CA GLN A 500 -28.79 -1.57 -17.92
C GLN A 500 -29.89 -1.71 -16.84
N GLY A 501 -30.16 -2.93 -16.39
CA GLY A 501 -31.11 -3.21 -15.31
C GLY A 501 -30.64 -2.66 -13.97
N PRO A 502 -31.53 -2.62 -12.95
CA PRO A 502 -31.17 -2.15 -11.63
C PRO A 502 -30.12 -3.07 -10.98
N PRO A 503 -29.23 -2.54 -10.14
CA PRO A 503 -28.22 -3.34 -9.43
C PRO A 503 -28.82 -4.10 -8.23
N ALA A 504 -29.98 -4.70 -8.45
CA ALA A 504 -30.78 -5.39 -7.45
C ALA A 504 -31.67 -6.47 -8.08
N LEU A 505 -31.98 -7.51 -7.32
CA LEU A 505 -32.97 -8.53 -7.66
C LEU A 505 -33.71 -9.02 -6.41
N LEU A 506 -34.90 -9.55 -6.61
CA LEU A 506 -35.71 -10.21 -5.59
C LEU A 506 -35.81 -11.72 -5.85
N LEU A 507 -35.92 -12.49 -4.77
CA LEU A 507 -36.20 -13.93 -4.79
C LEU A 507 -37.56 -14.18 -4.12
N THR A 508 -38.49 -14.83 -4.83
CA THR A 508 -39.84 -15.13 -4.34
C THR A 508 -39.80 -15.85 -2.99
N ASP A 509 -40.56 -15.36 -1.99
CA ASP A 509 -40.60 -15.94 -0.62
C ASP A 509 -39.24 -16.00 0.12
N HIS A 510 -38.23 -15.23 -0.31
CA HIS A 510 -36.88 -15.33 0.24
C HIS A 510 -36.31 -13.97 0.70
N GLY A 511 -35.84 -13.14 -0.24
CA GLY A 511 -35.11 -11.92 0.10
C GLY A 511 -34.67 -11.12 -1.12
N VAL A 512 -33.75 -10.18 -0.88
CA VAL A 512 -33.24 -9.22 -1.85
C VAL A 512 -31.73 -9.32 -1.94
N THR A 513 -31.21 -9.27 -3.17
CA THR A 513 -29.77 -9.19 -3.44
C THR A 513 -29.49 -7.89 -4.15
N VAL A 514 -28.53 -7.11 -3.64
CA VAL A 514 -28.03 -5.88 -4.26
C VAL A 514 -26.52 -5.94 -4.40
N TRP A 515 -25.96 -5.14 -5.31
CA TRP A 515 -24.52 -5.06 -5.51
C TRP A 515 -24.04 -3.64 -5.78
N GLY A 516 -22.72 -3.40 -5.68
CA GLY A 516 -22.08 -2.11 -5.88
C GLY A 516 -20.56 -2.21 -6.05
N ALA A 517 -19.91 -1.07 -6.29
CA ALA A 517 -18.45 -0.97 -6.32
C ALA A 517 -17.83 -1.01 -4.91
N THR A 518 -18.64 -0.82 -3.85
CA THR A 518 -18.24 -0.95 -2.45
C THR A 518 -19.40 -1.52 -1.61
N LEU A 519 -19.11 -2.04 -0.41
CA LEU A 519 -20.16 -2.47 0.55
C LEU A 519 -21.08 -1.32 0.94
N ALA A 520 -20.53 -0.11 1.11
CA ALA A 520 -21.30 1.08 1.43
C ALA A 520 -22.30 1.45 0.33
N GLU A 521 -21.87 1.37 -0.94
CA GLU A 521 -22.75 1.61 -2.09
C GLU A 521 -23.85 0.54 -2.20
N ALA A 522 -23.49 -0.74 -2.07
CA ALA A 522 -24.46 -1.82 -2.07
C ALA A 522 -25.49 -1.63 -0.92
N ARG A 523 -25.04 -1.26 0.28
CA ARG A 523 -25.94 -0.96 1.41
C ARG A 523 -26.87 0.22 1.11
N ASN A 524 -26.37 1.31 0.54
CA ASN A 524 -27.22 2.46 0.17
C ASN A 524 -28.32 2.04 -0.83
N ARG A 525 -27.97 1.23 -1.83
CA ARG A 525 -28.93 0.68 -2.80
C ARG A 525 -30.00 -0.19 -2.12
N LEU A 526 -29.60 -1.02 -1.16
CA LEU A 526 -30.53 -1.81 -0.33
C LEU A 526 -31.47 -0.90 0.48
N GLU A 527 -30.96 0.14 1.12
CA GLU A 527 -31.77 1.08 1.92
C GLU A 527 -32.80 1.81 1.05
N CYS A 528 -32.39 2.30 -0.12
CA CYS A 528 -33.31 2.92 -1.08
C CYS A 528 -34.38 1.92 -1.54
N LEU A 529 -33.98 0.70 -1.87
CA LEU A 529 -34.91 -0.32 -2.36
C LEU A 529 -35.89 -0.76 -1.28
N GLU A 530 -35.44 -1.00 -0.05
CA GLU A 530 -36.33 -1.38 1.06
C GLU A 530 -37.34 -0.28 1.36
N ALA A 531 -36.94 1.00 1.28
CA ALA A 531 -37.87 2.12 1.44
C ALA A 531 -38.90 2.22 0.30
N ILE A 532 -38.51 1.92 -0.95
CA ILE A 532 -39.45 1.81 -2.08
C ILE A 532 -40.42 0.64 -1.84
N CYS A 533 -39.90 -0.53 -1.46
CA CYS A 533 -40.71 -1.71 -1.19
C CYS A 533 -41.66 -1.50 -0.01
N HIS A 534 -41.28 -0.70 0.99
CA HIS A 534 -42.18 -0.30 2.08
C HIS A 534 -43.41 0.43 1.55
N GLN A 535 -43.24 1.41 0.65
CA GLN A 535 -44.36 2.12 0.04
C GLN A 535 -45.23 1.16 -0.80
N LEU A 536 -44.62 0.30 -1.62
CA LEU A 536 -45.33 -0.70 -2.42
C LEU A 536 -46.10 -1.72 -1.58
N ALA A 537 -45.58 -2.08 -0.40
CA ALA A 537 -46.24 -3.00 0.52
C ALA A 537 -47.45 -2.35 1.22
N LEU A 538 -47.38 -1.04 1.49
CA LEU A 538 -48.50 -0.26 2.04
C LEU A 538 -49.58 0.04 0.99
N ASP A 539 -49.19 0.15 -0.29
CA ASP A 539 -50.12 0.32 -1.40
C ASP A 539 -50.94 -0.97 -1.63
N ALA A 540 -52.07 -1.05 -0.92
CA ALA A 540 -53.03 -2.15 -0.99
C ALA A 540 -53.80 -2.22 -2.32
N ALA A 541 -53.61 -1.28 -3.25
CA ALA A 541 -54.23 -1.33 -4.57
C ALA A 541 -53.50 -2.35 -5.46
N GLY A 542 -54.12 -3.53 -5.65
CA GLY A 542 -53.74 -4.46 -6.71
C GLY A 542 -53.98 -3.87 -8.11
N PRO A 543 -53.63 -4.62 -9.18
CA PRO A 543 -53.81 -4.16 -10.55
C PRO A 543 -55.30 -3.89 -10.81
N GLY A 544 -55.67 -2.62 -10.98
CA GLY A 544 -57.01 -2.22 -11.39
C GLY A 544 -57.64 -1.15 -10.50
N VAL A 545 -57.25 0.10 -10.69
CA VAL A 545 -58.22 1.21 -10.79
C VAL A 545 -57.72 2.14 -11.88
N THR A 546 -58.28 1.96 -13.08
CA THR A 546 -58.29 2.95 -14.15
C THR A 546 -59.05 4.18 -13.68
N GLY A 547 -58.45 5.36 -13.82
CA GLY A 547 -59.20 6.61 -13.97
C GLY A 547 -59.60 6.81 -15.41
#